data_AF-A0A5D6Y0X6-F1
#
_entry.id   AF-A0A5D6Y0X6-F1
#
_cell.length_a   1.000
_cell.length_b   1.000
_cell.length_c   1.000
_cell.angle_alpha   90.00
_cell.angle_beta   90.00
_cell.angle_gamma   90.00
#
_symmetry.space_group_name_H-M   'P 1'
#
loop_
_entity.id
_entity.type
_entity.pdbx_description
1 polymer ?
#
loop_
_entity_poly.entity_id
_entity_poly.type
_entity_poly.pdbx_seq_one_letter_code
_entity_poly.pdbx_strand_id
1 'polypeptide(L)'
;MLSSASDSADDAAEAPPVPTLSPQAAALLAALPNASTPYLTCARCNCVAFINVLRVRWRSEEKDEQRLSEFEQLPICTGCGSTKYLRAGVVSFQEKIEEERVAIKEFERKRVPATALIQRVARGFLGRLECRRRKVEHERYLRKINRSATRLQARVRGMQARRRAVLERCLRLIRAMHPSVLAFALAARPDRPPVFWYENPAERSVFFWNYREFVRRAGGRPTLIKVETNVLEITRRMLLREYVLVSRIQSRWRGITARLVFREFKRQRAWLRGIQQSPAIKVQRLFRGHTSRKQCRALRVTTQYPSQLAAYRQSRAEQAERERRKAFRAKLLGKYRLAFQVDKTTRMLTRHTQPSVGAHVLSKASSEGDIGPETRAHVHHSLRTSTSTATIPTTSQSKRRAEAANGGSERSRKIVPTDEMRGGDASGRTTSEREENEEEEEGEEQKRDWSNRSVNSRRFAQLKRTLEAKSRSRLRDPRAHIVRAQQLLATAAARK
;
A
#
# COMPACT_ATOMS: atom_id res chain seq x y z
N MET A 1 -44.26 56.21 -39.91
CA MET A 1 -43.31 57.31 -40.22
C MET A 1 -43.17 57.35 -41.73
N LEU A 2 -44.15 57.86 -42.48
CA LEU A 2 -44.49 59.29 -42.71
C LEU A 2 -43.31 60.09 -43.27
N SER A 3 -43.40 60.40 -44.56
CA SER A 3 -42.79 61.49 -45.35
C SER A 3 -42.98 61.05 -46.82
N SER A 4 -43.93 61.49 -47.65
CA SER A 4 -44.62 62.77 -47.89
C SER A 4 -43.68 63.96 -48.09
N ALA A 5 -43.25 64.15 -49.34
CA ALA A 5 -42.82 65.43 -49.87
C ALA A 5 -43.43 65.59 -51.28
N SER A 6 -44.32 66.58 -51.36
CA SER A 6 -44.97 67.17 -52.52
C SER A 6 -44.08 68.24 -53.17
N ASP A 7 -44.60 68.77 -54.29
CA ASP A 7 -44.30 70.09 -54.87
C ASP A 7 -42.97 70.20 -55.64
N SER A 8 -42.85 70.85 -56.80
CA SER A 8 -43.67 71.81 -57.53
C SER A 8 -42.91 72.19 -58.82
N ALA A 9 -43.59 72.93 -59.70
CA ALA A 9 -43.07 73.94 -60.62
C ALA A 9 -43.06 73.56 -62.11
N ASP A 10 -44.14 74.01 -62.74
CA ASP A 10 -44.22 74.42 -64.13
C ASP A 10 -43.12 75.45 -64.46
N ASP A 11 -42.32 75.17 -65.49
CA ASP A 11 -41.56 76.19 -66.21
C ASP A 11 -41.74 75.94 -67.71
N ALA A 12 -42.71 76.68 -68.27
CA ALA A 12 -42.91 76.81 -69.71
C ALA A 12 -41.76 77.66 -70.27
N ALA A 13 -40.69 76.99 -70.70
CA ALA A 13 -39.59 77.62 -71.42
C ALA A 13 -40.02 77.95 -72.86
N GLU A 14 -40.04 79.25 -73.13
CA GLU A 14 -40.24 79.95 -74.40
C GLU A 14 -39.44 79.32 -75.56
N ALA A 15 -40.12 79.03 -76.67
CA ALA A 15 -39.49 78.49 -77.87
C ALA A 15 -38.60 79.55 -78.55
N PRO A 16 -37.33 79.24 -78.88
CA PRO A 16 -36.48 80.16 -79.62
C PRO A 16 -36.98 80.34 -81.08
N PRO A 17 -36.82 81.54 -81.67
CA PRO A 17 -37.30 81.82 -83.02
C PRO A 17 -36.59 80.96 -84.06
N VAL A 18 -37.38 80.38 -84.96
CA VAL A 18 -36.95 79.60 -86.12
C VAL A 18 -36.12 80.50 -87.05
N PRO A 19 -34.86 80.16 -87.39
CA PRO A 19 -34.09 80.90 -88.37
C PRO A 19 -34.68 80.66 -89.77
N THR A 20 -35.22 81.72 -90.36
CA THR A 20 -35.61 81.76 -91.78
C THR A 20 -34.37 81.54 -92.66
N LEU A 21 -34.33 80.38 -93.31
CA LEU A 21 -33.36 80.03 -94.35
C LEU A 21 -33.46 81.02 -95.52
N SER A 22 -32.32 81.55 -95.96
CA SER A 22 -32.24 82.42 -97.13
C SER A 22 -32.64 81.67 -98.41
N PRO A 23 -33.34 82.32 -99.36
CA PRO A 23 -33.82 81.69 -100.59
C PRO A 23 -32.70 81.21 -101.54
N GLN A 24 -31.43 81.49 -101.25
CA GLN A 24 -30.28 81.00 -102.01
C GLN A 24 -29.86 79.57 -101.64
N ALA A 25 -30.25 79.07 -100.46
CA ALA A 25 -29.92 77.70 -100.02
C ALA A 25 -30.86 76.62 -100.61
N ALA A 26 -32.09 76.99 -100.96
CA ALA A 26 -33.09 76.07 -101.52
C ALA A 26 -32.77 75.66 -102.98
N ALA A 27 -32.09 76.51 -103.75
CA ALA A 27 -31.75 76.25 -105.15
C ALA A 27 -30.61 75.24 -105.34
N LEU A 28 -29.71 75.09 -104.36
CA LEU A 28 -28.60 74.12 -104.42
C LEU A 28 -29.01 72.69 -104.01
N LEU A 29 -30.12 72.53 -103.30
CA LEU A 29 -30.60 71.23 -102.82
C LEU A 29 -31.48 70.47 -103.83
N ALA A 30 -31.99 71.15 -104.86
CA ALA A 30 -32.84 70.52 -105.89
C ALA A 30 -32.06 69.75 -106.98
N ALA A 31 -30.73 69.80 -106.98
CA ALA A 31 -29.88 69.27 -108.06
C ALA A 31 -29.19 67.92 -107.76
N LEU A 32 -29.56 67.20 -106.69
CA LEU A 32 -28.97 65.91 -106.32
C LEU A 32 -30.02 64.77 -106.36
N PRO A 33 -30.04 63.90 -107.40
CA PRO A 33 -31.12 62.95 -107.59
C PRO A 33 -31.10 61.70 -106.68
N ASN A 34 -30.18 61.55 -105.72
CA ASN A 34 -30.08 60.35 -104.86
C ASN A 34 -29.52 60.67 -103.45
N ALA A 35 -29.91 61.79 -102.83
CA ALA A 35 -29.47 62.10 -101.48
C ALA A 35 -30.26 61.27 -100.44
N SER A 36 -29.57 60.33 -99.78
CA SER A 36 -30.03 59.73 -98.52
C SER A 36 -30.45 60.86 -97.56
N THR A 37 -31.64 60.76 -96.97
CA THR A 37 -32.16 61.80 -96.06
C THR A 37 -31.09 62.18 -95.02
N PRO A 38 -30.73 63.48 -94.85
CA PRO A 38 -29.61 63.92 -94.00
C PRO A 38 -29.90 63.81 -92.49
N TYR A 39 -30.95 63.07 -92.12
CA TYR A 39 -31.46 63.00 -90.76
C TYR A 39 -31.23 61.61 -90.19
N LEU A 40 -30.67 61.56 -88.99
CA LEU A 40 -30.69 60.37 -88.15
C LEU A 40 -31.62 60.63 -86.97
N THR A 41 -32.51 59.69 -86.68
CA THR A 41 -33.32 59.72 -85.46
C THR A 41 -32.81 58.69 -84.48
N CYS A 42 -32.59 59.09 -83.24
CA CYS A 42 -32.15 58.15 -82.22
C CYS A 42 -33.34 57.38 -81.64
N ALA A 43 -33.32 56.05 -81.72
CA ALA A 43 -34.36 55.18 -81.19
C ALA A 43 -34.53 55.24 -79.65
N ARG A 44 -33.59 55.87 -78.93
CA ARG A 44 -33.61 55.99 -77.47
C ARG A 44 -34.05 57.36 -76.95
N CYS A 45 -33.61 58.43 -77.63
CA CYS A 45 -33.88 59.83 -77.24
C CYS A 45 -34.95 60.49 -78.13
N ASN A 46 -35.30 59.88 -79.27
CA ASN A 46 -36.05 60.48 -80.38
C ASN A 46 -35.45 61.78 -80.95
N CYS A 47 -34.24 62.18 -80.52
CA CYS A 47 -33.58 63.37 -81.05
C CYS A 47 -33.14 63.12 -82.49
N VAL A 48 -33.30 64.16 -83.31
CA VAL A 48 -32.80 64.19 -84.68
C VAL A 48 -31.38 64.73 -84.67
N ALA A 49 -30.44 63.97 -85.22
CA ALA A 49 -29.09 64.43 -85.52
C ALA A 49 -28.98 64.68 -87.02
N PHE A 50 -28.39 65.82 -87.38
CA PHE A 50 -28.15 66.20 -88.76
C PHE A 50 -26.78 65.67 -89.19
N ILE A 51 -26.74 64.97 -90.31
CA ILE A 51 -25.49 64.61 -90.96
C ILE A 51 -25.21 65.64 -92.04
N ASN A 52 -24.01 66.22 -92.02
CA ASN A 52 -23.52 66.98 -93.17
C ASN A 52 -23.15 65.98 -94.28
N VAL A 53 -24.03 65.79 -95.25
CA VAL A 53 -23.86 64.84 -96.37
C VAL A 53 -22.58 65.13 -97.17
N LEU A 54 -22.11 66.39 -97.19
CA LEU A 54 -20.85 66.77 -97.85
C LEU A 54 -19.61 66.23 -97.14
N ARG A 55 -19.71 65.87 -95.85
CA ARG A 55 -18.62 65.25 -95.07
C ARG A 55 -18.66 63.72 -95.11
N VAL A 56 -19.75 63.12 -95.56
CA VAL A 56 -19.88 61.67 -95.72
C VAL A 56 -19.52 61.33 -97.17
N ARG A 57 -18.24 61.07 -97.43
CA ARG A 57 -17.82 60.54 -98.73
C ARG A 57 -18.26 59.09 -98.84
N TRP A 58 -18.91 58.75 -99.95
CA TRP A 58 -19.14 57.35 -100.31
C TRP A 58 -17.81 56.64 -100.47
N ARG A 59 -17.69 55.50 -99.81
CA ARG A 59 -16.55 54.59 -99.88
C ARG A 59 -16.44 54.06 -101.32
N SER A 60 -15.69 54.72 -102.20
CA SER A 60 -15.23 54.06 -103.42
C SER A 60 -14.12 53.08 -103.04
N GLU A 61 -14.13 51.91 -103.66
CA GLU A 61 -13.28 50.78 -103.34
C GLU A 61 -11.79 51.10 -103.54
N GLU A 62 -11.11 51.68 -102.55
CA GLU A 62 -9.65 51.69 -102.52
C GLU A 62 -9.09 51.83 -101.09
N LYS A 63 -7.99 51.10 -100.88
CA LYS A 63 -7.48 50.59 -99.61
C LYS A 63 -6.58 51.60 -98.87
N ASP A 64 -7.17 52.50 -98.10
CA ASP A 64 -6.44 53.31 -97.12
C ASP A 64 -6.95 53.07 -95.69
N GLU A 65 -6.52 51.97 -95.06
CA GLU A 65 -6.94 51.60 -93.69
C GLU A 65 -6.42 52.56 -92.60
N GLN A 66 -5.41 53.37 -92.88
CA GLN A 66 -4.76 54.24 -91.88
C GLN A 66 -5.30 55.67 -91.82
N ARG A 67 -6.22 56.06 -92.71
CA ARG A 67 -6.95 57.36 -92.64
C ARG A 67 -8.41 57.23 -92.21
N LEU A 68 -8.90 56.00 -91.97
CA LEU A 68 -10.29 55.72 -91.57
C LEU A 68 -10.64 56.24 -90.15
N SER A 69 -9.65 56.57 -89.32
CA SER A 69 -9.88 57.03 -87.94
C SER A 69 -10.34 58.50 -87.84
N GLU A 70 -10.10 59.33 -88.87
CA GLU A 70 -10.46 60.76 -88.87
C GLU A 70 -11.75 61.06 -89.64
N PHE A 71 -12.24 60.10 -90.44
CA PHE A 71 -13.41 60.27 -91.30
C PHE A 71 -14.31 59.03 -91.24
N GLU A 72 -15.18 58.92 -90.22
CA GLU A 72 -16.44 58.15 -90.20
C GLU A 72 -17.04 58.08 -88.78
N GLN A 73 -17.07 59.19 -88.04
CA GLN A 73 -17.80 59.24 -86.77
C GLN A 73 -19.20 59.81 -87.03
N LEU A 74 -20.22 58.95 -87.00
CA LEU A 74 -21.61 59.41 -86.92
C LEU A 74 -21.73 60.41 -85.76
N PRO A 75 -22.46 61.52 -85.94
CA PRO A 75 -22.67 62.45 -84.86
C PRO A 75 -23.37 61.73 -83.70
N ILE A 76 -22.89 61.96 -82.49
CA ILE A 76 -23.47 61.37 -81.28
C ILE A 76 -24.90 61.92 -81.09
N CYS A 77 -25.89 61.10 -80.65
CA CYS A 77 -27.21 61.66 -80.28
C CYS A 77 -27.02 62.75 -79.22
N THR A 78 -27.52 63.95 -79.49
CA THR A 78 -27.51 65.09 -78.55
C THR A 78 -28.27 64.79 -77.25
N GLY A 79 -29.26 63.89 -77.30
CA GLY A 79 -30.02 63.47 -76.12
C GLY A 79 -29.34 62.38 -75.27
N CYS A 80 -28.88 61.27 -75.87
CA CYS A 80 -28.40 60.10 -75.11
C CYS A 80 -26.88 59.88 -75.17
N GLY A 81 -26.13 60.70 -75.90
CA GLY A 81 -24.67 60.58 -75.95
C GLY A 81 -24.14 59.31 -76.63
N SER A 82 -24.96 58.60 -77.43
CA SER A 82 -24.56 57.35 -78.09
C SER A 82 -24.87 57.35 -79.58
N THR A 83 -24.02 56.68 -80.37
CA THR A 83 -24.23 56.41 -81.80
C THR A 83 -24.97 55.10 -82.07
N LYS A 84 -25.07 54.21 -81.07
CA LYS A 84 -25.59 52.83 -81.24
C LYS A 84 -27.06 52.75 -81.65
N TYR A 85 -27.85 53.75 -81.32
CA TYR A 85 -29.31 53.75 -81.48
C TYR A 85 -29.78 54.68 -82.58
N LEU A 86 -28.88 55.26 -83.37
CA LEU A 86 -29.23 56.13 -84.49
C LEU A 86 -29.75 55.29 -85.65
N ARG A 87 -30.88 55.70 -86.22
CA ARG A 87 -31.45 55.11 -87.43
C ARG A 87 -31.59 56.18 -88.51
N ALA A 88 -31.33 55.81 -89.75
CA ALA A 88 -31.48 56.70 -90.88
C ALA A 88 -32.96 57.07 -91.11
N GLY A 89 -33.22 58.35 -91.38
CA GLY A 89 -34.54 58.90 -91.62
C GLY A 89 -35.13 59.65 -90.43
N VAL A 90 -36.18 60.44 -90.71
CA VAL A 90 -37.02 61.08 -89.68
C VAL A 90 -38.12 60.08 -89.31
N VAL A 91 -37.84 59.22 -88.34
CA VAL A 91 -38.79 58.23 -87.82
C VAL A 91 -39.10 58.58 -86.38
N SER A 92 -40.39 58.69 -86.04
CA SER A 92 -40.79 58.84 -84.65
C SER A 92 -40.65 57.50 -83.93
N PHE A 93 -39.76 57.44 -82.94
CA PHE A 93 -39.64 56.29 -82.03
C PHE A 93 -40.42 56.51 -80.73
N GLN A 94 -41.30 57.50 -80.69
CA GLN A 94 -42.03 57.91 -79.49
C GLN A 94 -42.82 56.75 -78.87
N GLU A 95 -43.56 56.00 -79.68
CA GLU A 95 -44.35 54.84 -79.22
C GLU A 95 -43.46 53.76 -78.58
N LYS A 96 -42.33 53.42 -79.21
CA LYS A 96 -41.38 52.42 -78.68
C LYS A 96 -40.72 52.87 -77.39
N ILE A 97 -40.36 54.15 -77.30
CA ILE A 97 -39.79 54.74 -76.08
C ILE A 97 -40.83 54.75 -74.96
N GLU A 98 -42.09 55.02 -75.26
CA GLU A 98 -43.19 54.98 -74.29
C GLU A 98 -43.49 53.55 -73.84
N GLU A 99 -43.53 52.58 -74.76
CA GLU A 99 -43.64 51.15 -74.46
C GLU A 99 -42.49 50.67 -73.57
N GLU A 100 -41.24 51.03 -73.88
CA GLU A 100 -40.08 50.70 -73.05
C GLU A 100 -40.17 51.36 -71.66
N ARG A 101 -40.62 52.61 -71.57
CA ARG A 101 -40.84 53.30 -70.28
C ARG A 101 -41.93 52.64 -69.46
N VAL A 102 -43.03 52.21 -70.09
CA VAL A 102 -44.11 51.47 -69.41
C VAL A 102 -43.60 50.11 -68.96
N ALA A 103 -42.85 49.39 -69.80
CA ALA A 103 -42.24 48.11 -69.45
C ALA A 103 -41.24 48.23 -68.28
N ILE A 104 -40.42 49.28 -68.24
CA ILE A 104 -39.52 49.57 -67.13
C ILE A 104 -40.32 49.87 -65.85
N LYS A 105 -41.35 50.72 -65.92
CA LYS A 105 -42.21 51.03 -64.77
C LYS A 105 -42.93 49.78 -64.26
N GLU A 106 -43.42 48.92 -65.14
CA GLU A 106 -44.02 47.63 -64.76
C GLU A 106 -43.00 46.69 -64.12
N PHE A 107 -41.79 46.62 -64.67
CA PHE A 107 -40.71 45.82 -64.10
C PHE A 107 -40.34 46.32 -62.70
N GLU A 108 -40.24 47.63 -62.50
CA GLU A 108 -39.99 48.26 -61.19
C GLU A 108 -41.12 47.98 -60.19
N ARG A 109 -42.38 48.05 -60.63
CA ARG A 109 -43.56 47.67 -59.82
C ARG A 109 -43.51 46.19 -59.40
N LYS A 110 -43.06 45.29 -60.28
CA LYS A 110 -42.93 43.84 -60.02
C LYS A 110 -41.66 43.50 -59.22
N ARG A 111 -40.63 44.35 -59.24
CA ARG A 111 -39.34 44.12 -58.58
C ARG A 111 -39.45 44.09 -57.07
N VAL A 112 -40.14 45.04 -56.44
CA VAL A 112 -40.28 45.12 -54.98
C VAL A 112 -41.01 43.90 -54.36
N PRO A 113 -42.17 43.44 -54.89
CA PRO A 113 -42.80 42.25 -54.35
C PRO A 113 -41.98 40.98 -54.61
N ALA A 114 -41.29 40.89 -55.76
CA ALA A 114 -40.39 39.78 -56.06
C ALA A 114 -39.19 39.72 -55.07
N THR A 115 -38.55 40.85 -54.78
CA THR A 115 -37.46 40.90 -53.80
C THR A 115 -37.95 40.59 -52.39
N ALA A 116 -39.13 41.07 -52.00
CA ALA A 116 -39.74 40.74 -50.71
C ALA A 116 -40.03 39.23 -50.59
N LEU A 117 -40.50 38.58 -51.66
CA LEU A 117 -40.72 37.14 -51.70
C LEU A 117 -39.39 36.39 -51.55
N ILE A 118 -38.35 36.77 -52.30
CA ILE A 118 -37.01 36.17 -52.20
C ILE A 118 -36.45 36.32 -50.79
N GLN A 119 -36.56 37.51 -50.19
CA GLN A 119 -36.10 37.76 -48.81
C GLN A 119 -36.85 36.90 -47.79
N ARG A 120 -38.17 36.73 -47.95
CA ARG A 120 -38.98 35.87 -47.08
C ARG A 120 -38.55 34.40 -47.18
N VAL A 121 -38.35 33.90 -48.41
CA VAL A 121 -37.87 32.53 -48.64
C VAL A 121 -36.47 32.35 -48.07
N ALA A 122 -35.56 33.29 -48.30
CA ALA A 122 -34.19 33.26 -47.78
C ALA A 122 -34.15 33.26 -46.24
N ARG A 123 -34.90 34.15 -45.58
CA ARG A 123 -35.00 34.19 -44.11
C ARG A 123 -35.60 32.89 -43.55
N GLY A 124 -36.65 32.36 -44.17
CA GLY A 124 -37.24 31.08 -43.77
C GLY A 124 -36.28 29.90 -43.94
N PHE A 125 -35.49 29.89 -45.03
CA PHE A 125 -34.46 28.89 -45.26
C PHE A 125 -33.34 28.97 -44.22
N LEU A 126 -32.79 30.17 -43.97
CA LEU A 126 -31.75 30.40 -42.96
C LEU A 126 -32.23 30.04 -41.55
N GLY A 127 -33.45 30.42 -41.18
CA GLY A 127 -34.04 30.07 -39.89
C GLY A 127 -34.19 28.55 -39.70
N ARG A 128 -34.58 27.81 -40.75
CA ARG A 128 -34.59 26.33 -40.72
C ARG A 128 -33.19 25.74 -40.59
N LEU A 129 -32.21 26.32 -41.27
CA LEU A 129 -30.81 25.88 -41.22
C LEU A 129 -30.21 26.09 -39.81
N GLU A 130 -30.43 27.26 -39.21
CA GLU A 130 -30.03 27.54 -37.84
C GLU A 130 -30.75 26.65 -36.82
N CYS A 131 -32.05 26.42 -36.99
CA CYS A 131 -32.81 25.53 -36.12
C CYS A 131 -32.25 24.09 -36.18
N ARG A 132 -31.94 23.58 -37.38
CA ARG A 132 -31.27 22.27 -37.54
C ARG A 132 -29.90 22.25 -36.86
N ARG A 133 -29.09 23.30 -37.03
CA ARG A 133 -27.78 23.43 -36.38
C ARG A 133 -27.90 23.39 -34.86
N ARG A 134 -28.79 24.21 -34.27
CA ARG A 134 -29.03 24.25 -32.81
C ARG A 134 -29.54 22.91 -32.27
N LYS A 135 -30.42 22.22 -33.00
CA LYS A 135 -30.87 20.86 -32.63
C LYS A 135 -29.69 19.88 -32.57
N VAL A 136 -28.83 19.87 -33.60
CA VAL A 136 -27.64 19.01 -33.62
C VAL A 136 -26.65 19.37 -32.50
N GLU A 137 -26.43 20.66 -32.24
CA GLU A 137 -25.58 21.12 -31.13
C GLU A 137 -26.14 20.73 -29.77
N HIS A 138 -27.45 20.87 -29.56
CA HIS A 138 -28.15 20.45 -28.35
C HIS A 138 -28.06 18.93 -28.13
N GLU A 139 -28.29 18.13 -29.18
CA GLU A 139 -28.09 16.68 -29.12
C GLU A 139 -26.64 16.30 -28.78
N ARG A 140 -25.65 16.97 -29.38
CA ARG A 140 -24.23 16.75 -29.06
C ARG A 140 -23.94 17.09 -27.60
N TYR A 141 -24.50 18.17 -27.08
CA TYR A 141 -24.37 18.57 -25.67
C TYR A 141 -25.01 17.53 -24.73
N LEU A 142 -26.23 17.09 -25.02
CA LEU A 142 -26.90 16.02 -24.26
C LEU A 142 -26.11 14.71 -24.29
N ARG A 143 -25.55 14.32 -25.45
CA ARG A 143 -24.66 13.15 -25.55
C ARG A 143 -23.43 13.30 -24.65
N LYS A 144 -22.82 14.49 -24.57
CA LYS A 144 -21.70 14.76 -23.66
C LYS A 144 -22.11 14.63 -22.20
N ILE A 145 -23.24 15.21 -21.79
CA ILE A 145 -23.76 15.09 -20.42
C ILE A 145 -24.05 13.62 -20.10
N ASN A 146 -24.78 12.92 -20.97
CA ASN A 146 -25.15 11.53 -20.73
C ASN A 146 -23.92 10.62 -20.63
N ARG A 147 -22.89 10.83 -21.47
CA ARG A 147 -21.61 10.12 -21.35
C ARG A 147 -20.89 10.41 -20.03
N SER A 148 -20.90 11.66 -19.58
CA SER A 148 -20.32 12.04 -18.28
C SER A 148 -21.10 11.44 -17.11
N ALA A 149 -22.43 11.46 -17.17
CA ALA A 149 -23.32 10.89 -16.17
C ALA A 149 -23.15 9.37 -16.08
N THR A 150 -23.09 8.66 -17.20
CA THR A 150 -22.86 7.20 -17.21
C THR A 150 -21.49 6.84 -16.64
N ARG A 151 -20.43 7.60 -16.98
CA ARG A 151 -19.10 7.42 -16.39
C ARG A 151 -19.10 7.63 -14.86
N LEU A 152 -19.75 8.69 -14.39
CA LEU A 152 -19.89 8.96 -12.95
C LEU A 152 -20.69 7.86 -12.24
N GLN A 153 -21.84 7.46 -12.79
CA GLN A 153 -22.67 6.39 -12.25
C GLN A 153 -21.91 5.06 -12.20
N ALA A 154 -21.19 4.70 -13.26
CA ALA A 154 -20.34 3.50 -13.30
C ALA A 154 -19.27 3.54 -12.21
N ARG A 155 -18.59 4.68 -12.04
CA ARG A 155 -17.58 4.87 -10.98
C ARG A 155 -18.19 4.71 -9.59
N VAL A 156 -19.35 5.33 -9.33
CA VAL A 156 -20.05 5.24 -8.05
C VAL A 156 -20.50 3.81 -7.76
N ARG A 157 -21.12 3.12 -8.73
CA ARG A 157 -21.49 1.70 -8.61
C ARG A 157 -20.27 0.83 -8.31
N GLY A 158 -19.16 1.04 -9.01
CA GLY A 158 -17.90 0.34 -8.77
C GLY A 158 -17.32 0.59 -7.38
N MET A 159 -17.33 1.84 -6.90
CA MET A 159 -16.91 2.17 -5.53
C MET A 159 -17.77 1.47 -4.48
N GLN A 160 -19.09 1.50 -4.65
CA GLN A 160 -20.03 0.84 -3.74
C GLN A 160 -19.84 -0.67 -3.73
N ALA A 161 -19.64 -1.31 -4.88
CA ALA A 161 -19.39 -2.74 -5.00
C ALA A 161 -18.09 -3.15 -4.31
N ARG A 162 -16.98 -2.42 -4.52
CA ARG A 162 -15.71 -2.68 -3.83
C ARG A 162 -15.83 -2.52 -2.32
N ARG A 163 -16.47 -1.44 -1.87
CA ARG A 163 -16.73 -1.19 -0.44
C ARG A 163 -17.53 -2.34 0.18
N ARG A 164 -18.59 -2.80 -0.51
CA ARG A 164 -19.39 -3.95 -0.10
C ARG A 164 -18.54 -5.23 0.01
N ALA A 165 -17.72 -5.54 -0.98
CA ALA A 165 -16.87 -6.72 -0.98
C ALA A 165 -15.85 -6.72 0.17
N VAL A 166 -15.27 -5.55 0.47
CA VAL A 166 -14.36 -5.39 1.63
C VAL A 166 -15.11 -5.66 2.93
N LEU A 167 -16.29 -5.07 3.11
CA LEU A 167 -17.09 -5.24 4.32
C LEU A 167 -17.57 -6.67 4.50
N GLU A 168 -18.03 -7.34 3.45
CA GLU A 168 -18.41 -8.77 3.50
C GLU A 168 -17.21 -9.66 3.84
N ARG A 169 -16.00 -9.30 3.40
CA ARG A 169 -14.77 -9.98 3.82
C ARG A 169 -14.49 -9.74 5.31
N CYS A 170 -14.60 -8.51 5.79
CA CYS A 170 -14.46 -8.15 7.20
C CYS A 170 -15.47 -8.90 8.08
N LEU A 171 -16.74 -8.97 7.67
CA LEU A 171 -17.79 -9.70 8.39
C LEU A 171 -17.49 -11.21 8.46
N ARG A 172 -17.01 -11.81 7.36
CA ARG A 172 -16.55 -13.21 7.37
C ARG A 172 -15.37 -13.43 8.32
N LEU A 173 -14.42 -12.51 8.35
CA LEU A 173 -13.31 -12.55 9.31
C LEU A 173 -13.83 -12.48 10.74
N ILE A 174 -14.72 -11.54 11.05
CA ILE A 174 -15.30 -11.40 12.40
C ILE A 174 -16.02 -12.71 12.80
N ARG A 175 -16.79 -13.32 11.89
CA ARG A 175 -17.50 -14.57 12.14
C ARG A 175 -16.56 -15.75 12.41
N ALA A 176 -15.41 -15.81 11.74
CA ALA A 176 -14.45 -16.91 11.88
C ALA A 176 -13.49 -16.74 13.07
N MET A 177 -13.43 -15.55 13.68
CA MET A 177 -12.47 -15.23 14.71
C MET A 177 -12.87 -15.74 16.10
N HIS A 178 -11.86 -16.01 16.92
CA HIS A 178 -12.06 -16.56 18.25
C HIS A 178 -12.80 -15.57 19.18
N PRO A 179 -13.78 -16.01 19.99
CA PRO A 179 -14.59 -15.14 20.84
C PRO A 179 -13.78 -14.24 21.78
N SER A 180 -12.65 -14.72 22.33
CA SER A 180 -11.80 -13.89 23.21
C SER A 180 -11.12 -12.73 22.49
N VAL A 181 -10.80 -12.88 21.20
CA VAL A 181 -10.22 -11.81 20.38
C VAL A 181 -11.29 -10.79 20.01
N LEU A 182 -12.50 -11.27 19.72
CA LEU A 182 -13.66 -10.39 19.50
C LEU A 182 -13.99 -9.60 20.77
N ALA A 183 -14.06 -10.25 21.94
CA ALA A 183 -14.29 -9.58 23.22
C ALA A 183 -13.24 -8.47 23.49
N PHE A 184 -11.97 -8.74 23.20
CA PHE A 184 -10.90 -7.73 23.31
C PHE A 184 -11.08 -6.54 22.35
N ALA A 185 -11.62 -6.78 21.14
CA ALA A 185 -11.86 -5.75 20.14
C ALA A 185 -13.08 -4.87 20.50
N LEU A 186 -14.09 -5.47 21.14
CA LEU A 186 -15.29 -4.79 21.62
C LEU A 186 -15.07 -4.00 22.92
N ALA A 187 -14.10 -4.37 23.73
CA ALA A 187 -13.78 -3.66 24.96
C ALA A 187 -13.50 -2.17 24.72
N ALA A 188 -14.20 -1.31 25.46
CA ALA A 188 -14.05 0.14 25.41
C ALA A 188 -12.64 0.57 25.84
N ARG A 189 -12.07 1.56 25.14
CA ARG A 189 -10.76 2.13 25.46
C ARG A 189 -10.80 3.64 25.28
N PRO A 190 -10.13 4.41 26.15
CA PRO A 190 -10.10 5.86 26.03
C PRO A 190 -9.41 6.33 24.73
N ASP A 191 -8.38 5.60 24.27
CA ASP A 191 -7.56 6.03 23.11
C ASP A 191 -8.18 5.69 21.75
N ARG A 192 -9.37 5.07 21.70
CA ARG A 192 -9.95 4.54 20.46
C ARG A 192 -11.42 4.91 20.32
N PRO A 193 -11.93 5.06 19.09
CA PRO A 193 -13.32 5.41 18.88
C PRO A 193 -14.27 4.37 19.52
N PRO A 194 -15.41 4.78 20.08
CA PRO A 194 -16.38 3.83 20.59
C PRO A 194 -16.88 2.93 19.45
N VAL A 195 -17.05 1.65 19.77
CA VAL A 195 -17.51 0.62 18.84
C VAL A 195 -18.74 -0.01 19.45
N PHE A 196 -19.76 -0.26 18.64
CA PHE A 196 -20.97 -0.94 19.07
C PHE A 196 -21.05 -2.35 18.48
N TRP A 197 -21.77 -3.24 19.14
CA TRP A 197 -21.99 -4.60 18.65
C TRP A 197 -23.38 -5.08 19.02
N TYR A 198 -23.91 -6.02 18.24
CA TYR A 198 -25.24 -6.58 18.45
C TYR A 198 -25.15 -7.75 19.42
N GLU A 199 -25.87 -7.67 20.54
CA GLU A 199 -25.89 -8.72 21.56
C GLU A 199 -26.77 -9.90 21.12
N ASN A 200 -27.89 -9.61 20.47
CA ASN A 200 -28.84 -10.63 20.02
C ASN A 200 -28.22 -11.53 18.92
N PRO A 201 -28.17 -12.87 19.11
CA PRO A 201 -27.61 -13.78 18.12
C PRO A 201 -28.43 -13.85 16.83
N ALA A 202 -29.75 -13.63 16.89
CA ALA A 202 -30.62 -13.60 15.71
C ALA A 202 -30.35 -12.36 14.85
N GLU A 203 -30.17 -11.19 15.46
CA GLU A 203 -29.77 -9.98 14.73
C GLU A 203 -28.39 -10.15 14.09
N ARG A 204 -27.45 -10.75 14.83
CA ARG A 204 -26.12 -11.07 14.29
C ARG A 204 -26.18 -11.99 13.08
N SER A 205 -27.02 -13.03 13.10
CA SER A 205 -27.11 -13.97 11.98
C SER A 205 -27.63 -13.27 10.71
N VAL A 206 -28.66 -12.43 10.84
CA VAL A 206 -29.19 -11.60 9.73
C VAL A 206 -28.16 -10.57 9.26
N PHE A 207 -27.43 -9.95 10.19
CA PHE A 207 -26.38 -9.00 9.89
C PHE A 207 -25.23 -9.62 9.08
N PHE A 208 -24.80 -10.84 9.43
CA PHE A 208 -23.78 -11.57 8.68
C PHE A 208 -24.27 -12.04 7.30
N TRP A 209 -25.56 -12.31 7.14
CA TRP A 209 -26.14 -12.67 5.85
C TRP A 209 -26.19 -11.48 4.90
N ASN A 210 -26.79 -10.37 5.33
CA ASN A 210 -26.88 -9.15 4.53
C ASN A 210 -26.98 -7.90 5.41
N TYR A 211 -25.84 -7.32 5.76
CA TYR A 211 -25.77 -6.13 6.62
C TYR A 211 -26.52 -4.92 6.06
N ARG A 212 -26.62 -4.77 4.72
CA ARG A 212 -27.34 -3.64 4.11
C ARG A 212 -28.85 -3.78 4.23
N GLU A 213 -29.35 -4.99 4.05
CA GLU A 213 -30.76 -5.30 4.27
C GLU A 213 -31.12 -5.14 5.74
N PHE A 214 -30.25 -5.60 6.63
CA PHE A 214 -30.40 -5.40 8.07
C PHE A 214 -30.50 -3.90 8.44
N VAL A 215 -29.57 -3.06 7.96
CA VAL A 215 -29.60 -1.62 8.23
C VAL A 215 -30.83 -0.94 7.63
N ARG A 216 -31.29 -1.39 6.45
CA ARG A 216 -32.55 -0.90 5.84
C ARG A 216 -33.76 -1.24 6.70
N ARG A 217 -33.86 -2.48 7.20
CA ARG A 217 -34.96 -2.94 8.07
C ARG A 217 -34.93 -2.30 9.45
N ALA A 218 -33.74 -1.99 9.97
CA ALA A 218 -33.55 -1.24 11.21
C ALA A 218 -33.89 0.26 11.08
N GLY A 219 -34.47 0.71 9.96
CA GLY A 219 -34.84 2.11 9.74
C GLY A 219 -33.64 3.06 9.61
N GLY A 220 -32.45 2.54 9.28
CA GLY A 220 -31.23 3.36 9.15
C GLY A 220 -30.67 3.88 10.48
N ARG A 221 -31.07 3.30 11.61
CA ARG A 221 -30.53 3.59 12.94
C ARG A 221 -29.82 2.35 13.49
N PRO A 222 -28.48 2.29 13.51
CA PRO A 222 -27.50 3.29 13.07
C PRO A 222 -27.35 3.41 11.54
N THR A 223 -26.83 4.56 11.08
CA THR A 223 -26.66 4.83 9.64
C THR A 223 -25.68 3.85 9.00
N LEU A 224 -25.88 3.55 7.71
CA LEU A 224 -25.04 2.60 6.98
C LEU A 224 -23.56 2.96 7.08
N ILE A 225 -23.20 4.24 6.93
CA ILE A 225 -21.82 4.69 7.04
C ILE A 225 -21.23 4.38 8.43
N LYS A 226 -22.00 4.63 9.50
CA LYS A 226 -21.55 4.33 10.87
C LYS A 226 -21.34 2.82 11.07
N VAL A 227 -22.27 2.00 10.57
CA VAL A 227 -22.18 0.52 10.63
C VAL A 227 -20.93 0.02 9.91
N GLU A 228 -20.70 0.52 8.69
CA GLU A 228 -19.56 0.10 7.87
C GLU A 228 -18.22 0.50 8.50
N THR A 229 -18.11 1.75 8.99
CA THR A 229 -16.91 2.21 9.71
C THR A 229 -16.67 1.40 10.99
N ASN A 230 -17.74 1.08 11.72
CA ASN A 230 -17.68 0.26 12.93
C ASN A 230 -17.17 -1.15 12.65
N VAL A 231 -17.65 -1.81 11.59
CA VAL A 231 -17.18 -3.14 11.16
C VAL A 231 -15.69 -3.12 10.78
N LEU A 232 -15.25 -2.08 10.06
CA LEU A 232 -13.84 -1.91 9.68
C LEU A 232 -12.97 -1.73 10.92
N GLU A 233 -13.40 -0.92 11.87
CA GLU A 233 -12.68 -0.66 13.11
C GLU A 233 -12.59 -1.90 14.00
N ILE A 234 -13.68 -2.67 14.15
CA ILE A 234 -13.67 -3.96 14.85
C ILE A 234 -12.63 -4.89 14.21
N THR A 235 -12.68 -5.04 12.89
CA THR A 235 -11.77 -5.92 12.16
C THR A 235 -10.32 -5.47 12.35
N ARG A 236 -10.05 -4.16 12.29
CA ARG A 236 -8.72 -3.59 12.53
C ARG A 236 -8.20 -3.95 13.92
N ARG A 237 -9.04 -3.82 14.96
CA ARG A 237 -8.67 -4.18 16.35
C ARG A 237 -8.38 -5.66 16.51
N MET A 238 -9.18 -6.50 15.87
CA MET A 238 -9.01 -7.95 15.91
C MET A 238 -7.68 -8.37 15.27
N LEU A 239 -7.38 -7.86 14.07
CA LEU A 239 -6.12 -8.14 13.38
C LEU A 239 -4.90 -7.62 14.15
N LEU A 240 -4.99 -6.43 14.74
CA LEU A 240 -3.90 -5.90 15.60
C LEU A 240 -3.68 -6.78 16.83
N ARG A 241 -4.75 -7.29 17.45
CA ARG A 241 -4.63 -8.20 18.59
C ARG A 241 -4.00 -9.52 18.17
N GLU A 242 -4.44 -10.08 17.06
CA GLU A 242 -3.88 -11.31 16.49
C GLU A 242 -2.39 -11.15 16.22
N TYR A 243 -1.99 -10.06 15.56
CA TYR A 243 -0.58 -9.75 15.30
C TYR A 243 0.24 -9.76 16.59
N VAL A 244 -0.21 -9.06 17.64
CA VAL A 244 0.48 -9.04 18.94
C VAL A 244 0.60 -10.44 19.56
N LEU A 245 -0.45 -11.25 19.49
CA LEU A 245 -0.43 -12.61 20.03
C LEU A 245 0.53 -13.51 19.23
N VAL A 246 0.48 -13.44 17.90
CA VAL A 246 1.39 -14.17 17.02
C VAL A 246 2.84 -13.76 17.28
N SER A 247 3.14 -12.46 17.39
CA SER A 247 4.49 -11.99 17.71
C SER A 247 5.00 -12.51 19.06
N ARG A 248 4.14 -12.59 20.08
CA ARG A 248 4.49 -13.17 21.39
C ARG A 248 4.77 -14.67 21.31
N ILE A 249 3.97 -15.42 20.55
CA ILE A 249 4.19 -16.85 20.33
C ILE A 249 5.50 -17.06 19.57
N GLN A 250 5.74 -16.28 18.51
CA GLN A 250 6.95 -16.37 17.71
C GLN A 250 8.20 -16.02 18.51
N SER A 251 8.17 -14.97 19.34
CA SER A 251 9.32 -14.61 20.18
C SER A 251 9.65 -15.69 21.21
N ARG A 252 8.61 -16.25 21.86
CA ARG A 252 8.77 -17.38 22.78
C ARG A 252 9.32 -18.62 22.08
N TRP A 253 8.77 -18.95 20.91
CA TRP A 253 9.22 -20.07 20.10
C TRP A 253 10.70 -19.93 19.71
N ARG A 254 11.09 -18.78 19.14
CA ARG A 254 12.49 -18.47 18.81
C ARG A 254 13.41 -18.61 20.03
N GLY A 255 12.98 -18.13 21.20
CA GLY A 255 13.73 -18.28 22.44
C GLY A 255 13.86 -19.74 22.92
N ILE A 256 12.84 -20.57 22.75
CA ILE A 256 12.92 -22.01 23.04
C ILE A 256 13.87 -22.70 22.05
N THR A 257 13.70 -22.46 20.75
CA THR A 257 14.56 -23.04 19.71
C THR A 257 16.02 -22.67 19.93
N ALA A 258 16.33 -21.40 20.18
CA ALA A 258 17.69 -20.94 20.46
C ALA A 258 18.29 -21.63 21.70
N ARG A 259 17.52 -21.80 22.78
CA ARG A 259 17.98 -22.52 23.98
C ARG A 259 18.25 -23.99 23.73
N LEU A 260 17.43 -24.66 22.93
CA LEU A 260 17.65 -26.06 22.55
C LEU A 260 18.93 -26.21 21.72
N VAL A 261 19.10 -25.38 20.69
CA VAL A 261 20.31 -25.37 19.84
C VAL A 261 21.55 -25.06 20.69
N PHE A 262 21.46 -24.08 21.59
CA PHE A 262 22.59 -23.71 22.44
C PHE A 262 22.94 -24.79 23.47
N ARG A 263 21.95 -25.51 24.01
CA ARG A 263 22.20 -26.67 24.88
C ARG A 263 22.95 -27.76 24.14
N GLU A 264 22.54 -28.08 22.92
CA GLU A 264 23.23 -29.08 22.11
C GLU A 264 24.65 -28.62 21.76
N PHE A 265 24.82 -27.37 21.35
CA PHE A 265 26.15 -26.80 21.11
C PHE A 265 27.06 -26.88 22.35
N LYS A 266 26.53 -26.54 23.54
CA LYS A 266 27.27 -26.68 24.80
C LYS A 266 27.66 -28.12 25.10
N ARG A 267 26.77 -29.09 24.84
CA ARG A 267 27.04 -30.52 24.98
C ARG A 267 28.19 -30.95 24.07
N GLN A 268 28.14 -30.59 22.79
CA GLN A 268 29.20 -30.88 21.82
C GLN A 268 30.53 -30.25 22.22
N ARG A 269 30.52 -28.98 22.66
CA ARG A 269 31.71 -28.29 23.16
C ARG A 269 32.28 -28.94 24.42
N ALA A 270 31.43 -29.37 25.36
CA ALA A 270 31.85 -30.06 26.56
C ALA A 270 32.44 -31.44 26.24
N TRP A 271 31.84 -32.18 25.30
CA TRP A 271 32.37 -33.45 24.80
C TRP A 271 33.76 -33.26 24.17
N LEU A 272 33.94 -32.27 23.30
CA LEU A 272 35.24 -31.92 22.71
C LEU A 272 36.29 -31.57 23.79
N ARG A 273 35.92 -30.76 24.79
CA ARG A 273 36.80 -30.48 25.93
C ARG A 273 37.15 -31.74 26.72
N GLY A 274 36.19 -32.64 26.91
CA GLY A 274 36.40 -33.92 27.57
C GLY A 274 37.41 -34.79 26.81
N ILE A 275 37.34 -34.83 25.48
CA ILE A 275 38.32 -35.51 24.63
C ILE A 275 39.70 -34.89 24.80
N GLN A 276 39.81 -33.56 24.74
CA GLN A 276 41.08 -32.84 24.87
C GLN A 276 41.72 -32.99 26.26
N GLN A 277 40.91 -33.01 27.33
CA GLN A 277 41.38 -33.10 28.72
C GLN A 277 41.61 -34.55 29.18
N SER A 278 41.02 -35.54 28.49
CA SER A 278 41.12 -36.96 28.85
C SER A 278 42.57 -37.45 29.01
N PRO A 279 43.52 -37.15 28.10
CA PRO A 279 44.92 -37.54 28.27
C PRO A 279 45.56 -36.91 29.52
N ALA A 280 45.35 -35.61 29.75
CA ALA A 280 45.88 -34.91 30.92
C ALA A 280 45.35 -35.51 32.22
N ILE A 281 44.05 -35.80 32.29
CA ILE A 281 43.43 -36.45 33.46
C ILE A 281 43.99 -37.86 33.67
N LYS A 282 44.22 -38.64 32.60
CA LYS A 282 44.84 -39.98 32.69
C LYS A 282 46.26 -39.90 33.26
N VAL A 283 47.09 -38.98 32.76
CA VAL A 283 48.45 -38.74 33.29
C VAL A 283 48.40 -38.33 34.76
N GLN A 284 47.53 -37.39 35.11
CA GLN A 284 47.34 -36.96 36.51
C GLN A 284 46.90 -38.11 37.42
N ARG A 285 45.97 -38.98 36.97
CA ARG A 285 45.53 -40.16 37.74
C ARG A 285 46.66 -41.16 37.93
N LEU A 286 47.44 -41.46 36.89
CA LEU A 286 48.60 -42.35 36.97
C LEU A 286 49.64 -41.79 37.93
N PHE A 287 49.95 -40.50 37.84
CA PHE A 287 50.90 -39.83 38.71
C PHE A 287 50.44 -39.86 40.18
N ARG A 288 49.19 -39.45 40.47
CA ARG A 288 48.61 -39.50 41.82
C ARG A 288 48.57 -40.93 42.38
N GLY A 289 48.28 -41.91 41.53
CA GLY A 289 48.32 -43.33 41.91
C GLY A 289 49.73 -43.82 42.22
N HIS A 290 50.73 -43.36 41.45
CA HIS A 290 52.13 -43.70 41.68
C HIS A 290 52.64 -43.07 42.99
N THR A 291 52.39 -41.77 43.22
CA THR A 291 52.80 -41.09 44.45
C THR A 291 52.17 -41.74 45.69
N SER A 292 50.87 -42.05 45.64
CA SER A 292 50.18 -42.76 46.72
C SER A 292 50.79 -44.14 46.97
N ARG A 293 51.08 -44.92 45.92
CA ARG A 293 51.75 -46.22 46.06
C ARG A 293 53.16 -46.10 46.64
N LYS A 294 53.92 -45.08 46.24
CA LYS A 294 55.26 -44.79 46.79
C LYS A 294 55.18 -44.49 48.28
N GLN A 295 54.22 -43.65 48.71
CA GLN A 295 53.96 -43.36 50.12
C GLN A 295 53.54 -44.63 50.89
N CYS A 296 52.59 -45.42 50.37
CA CYS A 296 52.18 -46.68 51.01
C CYS A 296 53.30 -47.72 51.08
N ARG A 297 54.19 -47.78 50.08
CA ARG A 297 55.38 -48.65 50.12
C ARG A 297 56.37 -48.19 51.20
N ALA A 298 56.62 -46.88 51.32
CA ALA A 298 57.46 -46.33 52.38
C ALA A 298 56.89 -46.61 53.77
N LEU A 299 55.57 -46.52 53.94
CA LEU A 299 54.89 -46.89 55.18
C LEU A 299 54.98 -48.40 55.46
N ARG A 300 54.81 -49.27 54.44
CA ARG A 300 54.96 -50.73 54.58
C ARG A 300 56.37 -51.17 54.98
N VAL A 301 57.40 -50.45 54.53
CA VAL A 301 58.81 -50.76 54.88
C VAL A 301 59.14 -50.32 56.31
N THR A 302 58.45 -49.31 56.85
CA THR A 302 58.71 -48.77 58.19
C THR A 302 57.87 -49.41 59.29
N THR A 303 56.68 -49.95 58.98
CA THR A 303 55.88 -50.69 59.95
C THR A 303 56.37 -52.13 60.10
N GLN A 304 57.07 -52.43 61.20
CA GLN A 304 57.24 -53.80 61.70
C GLN A 304 55.87 -54.34 62.18
N TYR A 305 55.00 -54.65 61.24
CA TYR A 305 53.65 -55.14 61.50
C TYR A 305 53.60 -56.38 62.43
N PRO A 306 54.56 -57.34 62.39
CA PRO A 306 54.54 -58.48 63.30
C PRO A 306 54.77 -58.11 64.78
N SER A 307 55.67 -57.17 65.08
CA SER A 307 56.01 -56.81 66.46
C SER A 307 54.90 -55.98 67.11
N GLN A 308 54.25 -55.09 66.35
CA GLN A 308 53.09 -54.34 66.83
C GLN A 308 51.87 -55.25 67.04
N LEU A 309 51.67 -56.26 66.18
CA LEU A 309 50.59 -57.23 66.35
C LEU A 309 50.82 -58.14 67.57
N ALA A 310 52.07 -58.51 67.85
CA ALA A 310 52.46 -59.24 69.05
C ALA A 310 52.22 -58.41 70.33
N ALA A 311 52.64 -57.14 70.33
CA ALA A 311 52.38 -56.22 71.45
C ALA A 311 50.88 -56.01 71.69
N TYR A 312 50.07 -55.90 70.63
CA TYR A 312 48.62 -55.81 70.74
C TYR A 312 47.99 -57.09 71.32
N ARG A 313 48.45 -58.27 70.88
CA ARG A 313 48.01 -59.56 71.43
C ARG A 313 48.38 -59.71 72.90
N GLN A 314 49.59 -59.30 73.30
CA GLN A 314 50.03 -59.28 74.69
C GLN A 314 49.17 -58.35 75.54
N SER A 315 48.91 -57.11 75.08
CA SER A 315 48.06 -56.16 75.80
C SER A 315 46.62 -56.68 75.98
N ARG A 316 46.06 -57.38 74.98
CA ARG A 316 44.74 -58.02 75.09
C ARG A 316 44.74 -59.22 76.06
N ALA A 317 45.81 -60.01 76.08
CA ALA A 317 45.96 -61.11 77.03
C ALA A 317 46.07 -60.59 78.48
N GLU A 318 46.83 -59.52 78.70
CA GLU A 318 46.94 -58.86 80.01
C GLU A 318 45.60 -58.29 80.48
N GLN A 319 44.82 -57.68 79.60
CA GLN A 319 43.47 -57.21 79.92
C GLN A 319 42.55 -58.37 80.32
N ALA A 320 42.56 -59.46 79.56
CA ALA A 320 41.78 -60.65 79.88
C ALA A 320 42.19 -61.27 81.22
N GLU A 321 43.48 -61.29 81.56
CA GLU A 321 43.94 -61.71 82.88
C GLU A 321 43.47 -60.77 84.00
N ARG A 322 43.55 -59.46 83.80
CA ARG A 322 43.05 -58.47 84.78
C ARG A 322 41.55 -58.67 85.03
N GLU A 323 40.77 -58.94 83.99
CA GLU A 323 39.34 -59.25 84.11
C GLU A 323 39.11 -60.58 84.84
N ARG A 324 39.87 -61.63 84.54
CA ARG A 324 39.82 -62.90 85.28
C ARG A 324 40.14 -62.72 86.76
N ARG A 325 41.16 -61.92 87.10
CA ARG A 325 41.52 -61.59 88.50
C ARG A 325 40.40 -60.81 89.20
N LYS A 326 39.78 -59.84 88.52
CA LYS A 326 38.60 -59.12 89.05
C LYS A 326 37.40 -60.04 89.27
N ALA A 327 37.10 -60.92 88.32
CA ALA A 327 36.02 -61.89 88.42
C ALA A 327 36.26 -62.91 89.55
N PHE A 328 37.50 -63.37 89.72
CA PHE A 328 37.89 -64.23 90.83
C PHE A 328 37.70 -63.52 92.18
N ARG A 329 38.17 -62.27 92.31
CA ARG A 329 37.97 -61.45 93.52
C ARG A 329 36.48 -61.23 93.82
N ALA A 330 35.66 -61.00 92.80
CA ALA A 330 34.21 -60.86 92.96
C ALA A 330 33.55 -62.16 93.46
N LYS A 331 33.95 -63.33 92.93
CA LYS A 331 33.49 -64.64 93.41
C LYS A 331 33.90 -64.87 94.87
N LEU A 332 35.13 -64.51 95.23
CA LEU A 332 35.67 -64.64 96.58
C LEU A 332 34.90 -63.77 97.58
N LEU A 333 34.68 -62.49 97.23
CA LEU A 333 33.85 -61.57 98.01
C LEU A 333 32.40 -62.04 98.10
N GLY A 334 31.86 -62.64 97.04
CA GLY A 334 30.53 -63.28 97.05
C GLY A 334 30.45 -64.42 98.06
N LYS A 335 31.44 -65.33 98.07
CA LYS A 335 31.52 -66.41 99.07
C LYS A 335 31.64 -65.87 100.49
N TYR A 336 32.45 -64.84 100.72
CA TYR A 336 32.55 -64.19 102.04
C TYR A 336 31.23 -63.55 102.48
N ARG A 337 30.51 -62.87 101.58
CA ARG A 337 29.19 -62.30 101.89
C ARG A 337 28.17 -63.37 102.23
N LEU A 338 28.20 -64.50 101.51
CA LEU A 338 27.30 -65.62 101.73
C LEU A 338 27.61 -66.32 103.06
N ALA A 339 28.89 -66.55 103.36
CA ALA A 339 29.32 -67.06 104.68
C ALA A 339 28.93 -66.11 105.81
N PHE A 340 29.10 -64.80 105.65
CA PHE A 340 28.68 -63.79 106.62
C PHE A 340 27.15 -63.75 106.81
N GLN A 341 26.38 -63.90 105.72
CA GLN A 341 24.93 -64.02 105.80
C GLN A 341 24.50 -65.29 106.53
N VAL A 342 25.13 -66.43 106.23
CA VAL A 342 24.92 -67.69 106.94
C VAL A 342 25.23 -67.48 108.42
N ASP A 343 26.41 -67.00 108.79
CA ASP A 343 26.78 -66.71 110.18
C ASP A 343 25.80 -65.76 110.89
N LYS A 344 25.33 -64.71 110.21
CA LYS A 344 24.32 -63.82 110.74
C LYS A 344 23.00 -64.54 110.97
N THR A 345 22.54 -65.36 110.03
CA THR A 345 21.31 -66.16 110.18
C THR A 345 21.47 -67.25 111.25
N THR A 346 22.64 -67.90 111.34
CA THR A 346 22.96 -68.89 112.37
C THR A 346 22.99 -68.24 113.75
N ARG A 347 23.54 -67.03 113.90
CA ARG A 347 23.50 -66.23 115.14
C ARG A 347 22.09 -65.77 115.51
N MET A 348 21.22 -65.50 114.53
CA MET A 348 19.81 -65.20 114.80
C MET A 348 19.02 -66.45 115.22
N LEU A 349 19.36 -67.62 114.68
CA LEU A 349 18.73 -68.90 115.03
C LEU A 349 19.24 -69.46 116.37
N THR A 350 20.52 -69.29 116.71
CA THR A 350 21.10 -69.71 118.00
C THR A 350 20.73 -68.81 119.17
N ARG A 351 20.14 -67.63 118.93
CA ARG A 351 19.62 -66.77 120.02
C ARG A 351 18.30 -67.27 120.63
N HIS A 352 17.65 -68.30 120.07
CA HIS A 352 16.34 -68.79 120.54
C HIS A 352 16.31 -70.17 121.20
N THR A 353 17.45 -70.84 121.40
CA THR A 353 17.59 -72.09 122.18
C THR A 353 19.03 -72.13 122.70
N GLN A 354 19.42 -72.12 123.98
CA GLN A 354 18.79 -72.49 125.25
C GLN A 354 19.65 -71.92 126.42
N PRO A 355 19.30 -72.12 127.72
CA PRO A 355 19.84 -71.39 128.87
C PRO A 355 21.19 -71.90 129.42
N SER A 356 21.85 -71.01 130.19
CA SER A 356 22.81 -71.19 131.29
C SER A 356 23.67 -72.47 131.38
N VAL A 357 24.99 -72.30 131.37
CA VAL A 357 25.94 -72.62 132.48
C VAL A 357 27.38 -72.53 131.94
N GLY A 358 28.24 -71.81 132.67
CA GLY A 358 29.60 -72.26 132.97
C GLY A 358 30.75 -71.97 132.00
N ALA A 359 31.74 -71.25 132.56
CA ALA A 359 33.17 -71.49 132.42
C ALA A 359 33.93 -70.93 131.20
N HIS A 360 34.67 -69.85 131.50
CA HIS A 360 36.14 -69.77 131.44
C HIS A 360 36.90 -69.85 130.09
N VAL A 361 37.85 -68.92 130.00
CA VAL A 361 39.23 -69.06 129.45
C VAL A 361 39.49 -68.55 128.03
N LEU A 362 40.22 -67.42 128.01
CA LEU A 362 41.38 -67.06 127.18
C LEU A 362 41.33 -67.33 125.66
N SER A 363 41.53 -66.28 124.86
CA SER A 363 42.87 -65.83 124.44
C SER A 363 42.86 -65.00 123.14
N LYS A 364 43.73 -63.98 123.18
CA LYS A 364 44.63 -63.47 122.12
C LYS A 364 44.09 -62.90 120.79
N ALA A 365 44.64 -61.70 120.56
CA ALA A 365 45.18 -61.16 119.31
C ALA A 365 44.26 -60.25 118.50
N SER A 366 44.37 -58.94 118.75
CA SER A 366 44.52 -57.91 117.70
C SER A 366 44.49 -56.48 118.30
N SER A 367 45.63 -55.79 118.26
CA SER A 367 45.80 -54.34 118.17
C SER A 367 47.26 -54.16 117.73
N GLU A 368 47.69 -53.25 116.87
CA GLU A 368 47.13 -52.10 116.18
C GLU A 368 48.05 -51.90 114.97
N GLY A 369 47.53 -51.51 113.81
CA GLY A 369 47.70 -50.13 113.38
C GLY A 369 48.91 -50.04 112.43
N ASP A 370 48.94 -49.24 111.38
CA ASP A 370 48.06 -48.17 110.98
C ASP A 370 48.56 -47.69 109.60
N ILE A 371 47.88 -46.72 109.00
CA ILE A 371 48.33 -45.86 107.88
C ILE A 371 48.03 -46.40 106.46
N GLY A 372 46.87 -45.95 105.93
CA GLY A 372 46.87 -44.61 105.35
C GLY A 372 47.23 -44.48 103.86
N PRO A 373 46.31 -43.99 103.00
CA PRO A 373 46.46 -43.89 101.55
C PRO A 373 46.68 -42.43 101.08
N GLU A 374 47.53 -42.18 100.08
CA GLU A 374 47.56 -40.89 99.36
C GLU A 374 47.95 -41.10 97.88
N THR A 375 47.01 -40.94 96.94
CA THR A 375 46.81 -39.80 96.03
C THR A 375 48.00 -39.41 95.14
N ARG A 376 47.80 -39.44 93.81
CA ARG A 376 47.65 -38.23 92.97
C ARG A 376 47.64 -38.55 91.47
N ALA A 377 46.76 -37.85 90.76
CA ALA A 377 46.57 -37.84 89.32
C ALA A 377 47.60 -36.93 88.62
N HIS A 378 47.78 -37.10 87.30
CA HIS A 378 47.33 -36.14 86.27
C HIS A 378 48.02 -36.38 84.91
N VAL A 379 47.20 -36.72 83.91
CA VAL A 379 47.51 -36.62 82.48
C VAL A 379 46.67 -35.45 81.95
N HIS A 380 47.32 -34.46 81.32
CA HIS A 380 46.68 -33.38 80.57
C HIS A 380 47.10 -33.49 79.10
N HIS A 381 46.15 -33.68 78.19
CA HIS A 381 46.30 -33.30 76.79
C HIS A 381 45.06 -32.53 76.33
N SER A 382 45.30 -31.26 76.01
CA SER A 382 44.40 -30.29 75.39
C SER A 382 43.93 -30.74 74.00
N LEU A 383 42.63 -30.61 73.73
CA LEU A 383 42.09 -30.51 72.38
C LEU A 383 41.81 -29.04 72.07
N ARG A 384 42.62 -28.46 71.18
CA ARG A 384 42.36 -27.19 70.49
C ARG A 384 41.61 -27.52 69.20
N THR A 385 40.35 -27.10 69.09
CA THR A 385 39.59 -27.02 67.84
C THR A 385 39.65 -25.59 67.32
N SER A 386 40.34 -25.36 66.20
CA SER A 386 40.25 -24.12 65.43
C SER A 386 39.46 -24.38 64.15
N THR A 387 38.19 -23.97 64.15
CA THR A 387 37.36 -23.85 62.95
C THR A 387 37.60 -22.49 62.31
N SER A 388 38.31 -22.45 61.18
CA SER A 388 38.31 -21.29 60.27
C SER A 388 37.43 -21.60 59.06
N THR A 389 36.24 -20.99 59.00
CA THR A 389 35.44 -20.92 57.77
C THR A 389 35.50 -19.50 57.24
N ALA A 390 36.27 -19.35 56.17
CA ALA A 390 36.42 -18.12 55.43
C ALA A 390 35.19 -17.85 54.55
N THR A 391 34.70 -16.63 54.75
CA THR A 391 33.88 -15.73 53.94
C THR A 391 33.92 -15.94 52.42
N ILE A 392 32.74 -16.04 51.80
CA ILE A 392 32.51 -15.87 50.37
C ILE A 392 32.02 -14.42 50.13
N PRO A 393 32.65 -13.62 49.26
CA PRO A 393 32.06 -12.36 48.82
C PRO A 393 31.29 -12.54 47.51
N THR A 394 30.03 -12.11 47.53
CA THR A 394 29.17 -11.92 46.37
C THR A 394 29.48 -10.58 45.69
N THR A 395 29.97 -10.61 44.46
CA THR A 395 30.03 -9.42 43.59
C THR A 395 28.95 -9.52 42.53
N SER A 396 28.00 -8.60 42.55
CA SER A 396 27.00 -8.43 41.50
C SER A 396 26.84 -6.95 41.16
N GLN A 397 26.51 -6.72 39.89
CA GLN A 397 25.94 -5.51 39.29
C GLN A 397 26.88 -4.37 38.93
N SER A 398 27.06 -4.16 37.62
CA SER A 398 26.92 -2.81 37.06
C SER A 398 26.35 -2.82 35.63
N LYS A 399 25.29 -2.02 35.48
CA LYS A 399 24.94 -1.08 34.40
C LYS A 399 25.26 -1.45 32.95
N ARG A 400 24.20 -1.54 32.13
CA ARG A 400 24.20 -0.94 30.79
C ARG A 400 22.98 -0.05 30.56
N ARG A 401 23.33 1.18 30.16
CA ARG A 401 22.51 2.35 29.86
C ARG A 401 21.90 2.21 28.48
N ALA A 402 20.68 2.74 28.33
CA ALA A 402 20.00 2.99 27.07
C ALA A 402 20.49 4.33 26.50
N GLU A 403 20.58 4.42 25.17
CA GLU A 403 20.61 5.69 24.44
C GLU A 403 19.78 5.55 23.16
N ALA A 404 18.97 6.57 22.93
CA ALA A 404 18.11 6.81 21.79
C ALA A 404 18.59 8.09 21.11
N ALA A 405 18.63 8.11 19.78
CA ALA A 405 18.60 9.32 18.96
C ALA A 405 18.03 8.91 17.59
N ASN A 406 16.82 9.33 17.20
CA ASN A 406 16.46 10.62 16.59
C ASN A 406 17.23 10.93 15.29
N GLY A 407 16.48 10.99 14.19
CA GLY A 407 16.99 11.34 12.86
C GLY A 407 15.87 11.32 11.82
N GLY A 408 14.93 12.27 11.93
CA GLY A 408 14.02 12.62 10.85
C GLY A 408 14.70 13.55 9.86
N SER A 409 14.43 13.36 8.56
CA SER A 409 14.75 14.35 7.53
C SER A 409 13.61 14.39 6.50
N GLU A 410 13.12 15.60 6.29
CA GLU A 410 12.01 15.99 5.44
C GLU A 410 12.43 16.25 3.98
N ARG A 411 11.45 16.08 3.09
CA ARG A 411 11.13 16.89 1.90
C ARG A 411 12.24 17.24 0.90
N SER A 412 12.05 16.78 -0.34
CA SER A 412 11.81 17.69 -1.47
C SER A 412 11.28 16.94 -2.70
N ARG A 413 10.02 17.20 -3.05
CA ARG A 413 9.44 16.86 -4.36
C ARG A 413 9.62 18.06 -5.27
N LYS A 414 10.43 17.92 -6.33
CA LYS A 414 10.43 18.85 -7.46
C LYS A 414 9.26 18.48 -8.38
N ILE A 415 8.34 19.43 -8.55
CA ILE A 415 7.33 19.42 -9.61
C ILE A 415 7.99 20.17 -10.78
N VAL A 416 8.10 19.52 -11.93
CA VAL A 416 8.51 20.14 -13.20
C VAL A 416 7.25 20.28 -14.06
N PRO A 417 6.88 21.48 -14.52
CA PRO A 417 5.86 21.66 -15.54
C PRO A 417 6.52 21.64 -16.92
N THR A 418 6.09 20.75 -17.79
CA THR A 418 6.40 20.78 -19.23
C THR A 418 5.13 21.17 -19.98
N ASP A 419 5.06 22.44 -20.35
CA ASP A 419 4.25 22.95 -21.44
C ASP A 419 4.99 22.70 -22.76
N GLU A 420 4.45 21.85 -23.63
CA GLU A 420 4.75 21.91 -25.06
C GLU A 420 3.45 21.71 -25.85
N MET A 421 2.97 22.83 -26.40
CA MET A 421 2.02 22.88 -27.50
C MET A 421 2.71 22.37 -28.77
N ARG A 422 2.21 21.28 -29.34
CA ARG A 422 2.52 20.92 -30.73
C ARG A 422 1.24 20.59 -31.48
N GLY A 423 0.83 21.53 -32.33
CA GLY A 423 -0.18 21.31 -33.36
C GLY A 423 0.37 20.36 -34.43
N GLY A 424 -0.44 19.39 -34.80
CA GLY A 424 -0.18 18.48 -35.91
C GLY A 424 -1.50 18.01 -36.46
N ASP A 425 -1.77 18.40 -37.70
CA ASP A 425 -2.94 18.02 -38.48
C ASP A 425 -3.01 16.50 -38.66
N ALA A 426 -4.15 15.92 -38.27
CA ALA A 426 -4.41 14.50 -38.44
C ALA A 426 -5.51 14.29 -39.48
N SER A 427 -5.09 14.01 -40.71
CA SER A 427 -5.87 13.25 -41.69
C SER A 427 -6.06 11.82 -41.19
N GLY A 428 -7.24 11.25 -41.48
CA GLY A 428 -7.78 10.06 -40.85
C GLY A 428 -6.86 8.83 -40.81
N ARG A 429 -6.75 8.24 -39.62
CA ARG A 429 -6.26 6.88 -39.38
C ARG A 429 -7.23 6.16 -38.46
N THR A 430 -7.59 4.95 -38.82
CA THR A 430 -8.58 4.09 -38.14
C THR A 430 -8.03 3.59 -36.80
N THR A 431 -8.92 3.41 -35.82
CA THR A 431 -8.59 3.11 -34.42
C THR A 431 -7.94 1.75 -34.19
N SER A 432 -7.98 0.83 -35.17
CA SER A 432 -7.37 -0.51 -35.04
C SER A 432 -5.86 -0.49 -35.25
N GLU A 433 -5.33 0.35 -36.15
CA GLU A 433 -3.88 0.41 -36.42
C GLU A 433 -3.09 1.11 -35.30
N ARG A 434 -3.78 1.82 -34.41
CA ARG A 434 -3.15 2.50 -33.28
C ARG A 434 -2.92 1.58 -32.08
N GLU A 435 -3.82 0.64 -31.83
CA GLU A 435 -3.67 -0.31 -30.72
C GLU A 435 -2.58 -1.36 -31.02
N GLU A 436 -2.44 -1.79 -32.28
CA GLU A 436 -1.37 -2.73 -32.68
C GLU A 436 0.03 -2.09 -32.62
N ASN A 437 0.16 -0.81 -32.99
CA ASN A 437 1.45 -0.12 -32.89
C ASN A 437 1.83 0.25 -31.44
N GLU A 438 0.87 0.54 -30.56
CA GLU A 438 1.15 0.80 -29.14
C GLU A 438 1.61 -0.50 -28.42
N GLU A 439 1.08 -1.68 -28.78
CA GLU A 439 1.57 -2.97 -28.23
C GLU A 439 2.95 -3.39 -28.77
N GLU A 440 3.27 -3.08 -30.03
CA GLU A 440 4.60 -3.34 -30.60
C GLU A 440 5.68 -2.39 -30.01
N GLU A 441 5.37 -1.11 -29.81
CA GLU A 441 6.29 -0.15 -29.18
C GLU A 441 6.56 -0.49 -27.70
N GLU A 442 5.53 -0.88 -26.92
CA GLU A 442 5.73 -1.34 -25.53
C GLU A 442 6.59 -2.61 -25.45
N GLY A 443 6.47 -3.50 -26.44
CA GLY A 443 7.28 -4.71 -26.57
C GLY A 443 8.74 -4.44 -26.91
N GLU A 444 9.01 -3.46 -27.79
CA GLU A 444 10.37 -3.04 -28.13
C GLU A 444 11.05 -2.26 -27.00
N GLU A 445 10.32 -1.39 -26.31
CA GLU A 445 10.87 -0.60 -25.20
C GLU A 445 11.25 -1.52 -24.03
N GLN A 446 10.44 -2.54 -23.72
CA GLN A 446 10.81 -3.56 -22.73
C GLN A 446 12.04 -4.38 -23.13
N LYS A 447 12.27 -4.63 -24.43
CA LYS A 447 13.47 -5.34 -24.91
C LYS A 447 14.72 -4.46 -24.81
N ARG A 448 14.63 -3.16 -25.15
CA ARG A 448 15.74 -2.19 -24.99
C ARG A 448 16.10 -1.97 -23.52
N ASP A 449 15.10 -1.93 -22.65
CA ASP A 449 15.30 -1.77 -21.21
C ASP A 449 15.90 -3.03 -20.54
N TRP A 450 15.74 -4.19 -21.18
CA TRP A 450 16.40 -5.45 -20.80
C TRP A 450 17.86 -5.52 -21.29
N SER A 451 18.16 -4.96 -22.47
CA SER A 451 19.51 -4.96 -23.04
C SER A 451 20.45 -3.92 -22.42
N ASN A 452 19.94 -2.85 -21.80
CA ASN A 452 20.79 -1.87 -21.09
C ASN A 452 21.10 -2.23 -19.63
N ARG A 453 20.54 -3.32 -19.10
CA ARG A 453 20.79 -3.79 -17.73
C ARG A 453 22.14 -4.48 -17.60
N SER A 454 22.89 -4.13 -16.55
CA SER A 454 24.19 -4.75 -16.24
C SER A 454 24.08 -6.27 -16.14
N VAL A 455 25.13 -7.00 -16.54
CA VAL A 455 25.16 -8.48 -16.54
C VAL A 455 24.74 -9.08 -15.18
N ASN A 456 25.11 -8.41 -14.08
CA ASN A 456 24.74 -8.83 -12.73
C ASN A 456 23.25 -8.66 -12.43
N SER A 457 22.62 -7.59 -12.91
CA SER A 457 21.18 -7.37 -12.74
C SER A 457 20.34 -8.35 -13.56
N ARG A 458 20.81 -8.75 -14.76
CA ARG A 458 20.20 -9.82 -15.56
C ARG A 458 20.31 -11.17 -14.84
N ARG A 459 21.49 -11.52 -14.34
CA ARG A 459 21.70 -12.74 -13.53
C ARG A 459 20.78 -12.75 -12.31
N PHE A 460 20.67 -11.64 -11.58
CA PHE A 460 19.80 -11.54 -10.41
C PHE A 460 18.31 -11.69 -10.78
N ALA A 461 17.85 -11.07 -11.87
CA ALA A 461 16.48 -11.23 -12.35
C ALA A 461 16.17 -12.67 -12.79
N GLN A 462 17.14 -13.35 -13.42
CA GLN A 462 17.03 -14.77 -13.80
C GLN A 462 17.00 -15.68 -12.57
N LEU A 463 17.84 -15.40 -11.56
CA LEU A 463 17.85 -16.11 -10.27
C LEU A 463 16.55 -15.90 -9.51
N LYS A 464 16.00 -14.69 -9.54
CA LYS A 464 14.69 -14.37 -8.95
C LYS A 464 13.56 -15.12 -9.67
N ARG A 465 13.52 -15.11 -11.01
CA ARG A 465 12.51 -15.87 -11.79
C ARG A 465 12.60 -17.37 -11.55
N THR A 466 13.81 -17.94 -11.47
CA THR A 466 14.00 -19.38 -11.20
C THR A 466 13.62 -19.74 -9.77
N LEU A 467 13.89 -18.88 -8.79
CA LEU A 467 13.41 -19.04 -7.42
C LEU A 467 11.90 -18.87 -7.33
N GLU A 468 11.31 -17.91 -8.03
CA GLU A 468 9.86 -17.69 -8.07
C GLU A 468 9.14 -18.84 -8.77
N ALA A 469 9.64 -19.35 -9.89
CA ALA A 469 9.11 -20.54 -10.57
C ALA A 469 9.22 -21.81 -9.70
N LYS A 470 10.36 -22.01 -9.02
CA LYS A 470 10.53 -23.09 -8.04
C LYS A 470 9.67 -22.89 -6.79
N SER A 471 9.35 -21.64 -6.42
CA SER A 471 8.47 -21.33 -5.30
C SER A 471 6.99 -21.47 -5.65
N ARG A 472 6.57 -21.25 -6.91
CA ARG A 472 5.18 -21.44 -7.34
C ARG A 472 4.74 -22.91 -7.30
N SER A 473 5.66 -23.86 -7.51
CA SER A 473 5.39 -25.29 -7.30
C SER A 473 5.56 -25.78 -5.86
N ARG A 474 6.08 -24.92 -4.96
CA ARG A 474 6.32 -25.23 -3.54
C ARG A 474 6.05 -24.04 -2.62
N LEU A 475 4.95 -23.32 -2.85
CA LEU A 475 4.43 -22.34 -1.91
C LEU A 475 3.88 -23.16 -0.74
N ARG A 476 4.79 -23.52 0.17
CA ARG A 476 4.47 -24.02 1.49
C ARG A 476 3.73 -22.89 2.18
N ASP A 477 2.41 -22.99 2.16
CA ASP A 477 1.56 -22.22 3.03
C ASP A 477 2.11 -22.29 4.47
N PRO A 478 1.99 -21.21 5.26
CA PRO A 478 2.22 -21.26 6.70
C PRO A 478 1.49 -22.43 7.37
N ARG A 479 0.34 -22.83 6.81
CA ARG A 479 -0.43 -24.02 7.21
C ARG A 479 0.34 -25.33 7.01
N ALA A 480 1.11 -25.48 5.93
CA ALA A 480 1.92 -26.68 5.69
C ALA A 480 3.06 -26.81 6.71
N HIS A 481 3.63 -25.69 7.16
CA HIS A 481 4.62 -25.69 8.24
C HIS A 481 4.01 -26.08 9.60
N ILE A 482 2.77 -25.64 9.88
CA ILE A 482 2.04 -26.00 11.08
C ILE A 482 1.68 -27.50 11.07
N VAL A 483 1.15 -28.03 9.95
CA VAL A 483 0.82 -29.45 9.80
C VAL A 483 2.06 -30.34 9.96
N ARG A 484 3.19 -29.94 9.37
CA ARG A 484 4.44 -30.71 9.49
C ARG A 484 5.02 -30.64 10.91
N ALA A 485 4.88 -29.52 11.60
CA ALA A 485 5.24 -29.40 13.01
C ALA A 485 4.35 -30.28 13.90
N GLN A 486 3.05 -30.37 13.61
CA GLN A 486 2.13 -31.27 14.31
C GLN A 486 2.47 -32.75 14.07
N GLN A 487 2.81 -33.14 12.84
CA GLN A 487 3.26 -34.51 12.53
C GLN A 487 4.56 -34.88 13.26
N LEU A 488 5.52 -33.95 13.33
CA LEU A 488 6.77 -34.15 14.08
C LEU A 488 6.53 -34.24 15.60
N LEU A 489 5.57 -33.50 16.13
CA LEU A 489 5.17 -33.61 17.54
C LEU A 489 4.44 -34.94 17.83
N ALA A 490 3.56 -35.40 16.95
CA ALA A 490 2.86 -36.68 17.09
C ALA A 490 3.84 -37.87 17.06
N THR A 491 4.80 -37.85 16.14
CA THR A 491 5.86 -38.87 16.05
C THR A 491 6.83 -38.84 17.22
N ALA A 492 7.10 -37.67 17.80
CA ALA A 492 7.88 -37.55 19.03
C ALA A 492 7.11 -38.04 20.27
N ALA A 493 5.78 -37.90 20.29
CA ALA A 493 4.92 -38.41 21.36
C ALA A 493 4.79 -39.94 21.30
N ALA A 494 4.71 -40.53 20.11
CA ALA A 494 4.64 -42.00 19.93
C ALA A 494 5.96 -42.74 20.24
N ARG A 495 7.07 -42.01 20.41
CA ARG A 495 8.38 -42.56 20.80
C ARG A 495 8.67 -42.48 22.31
N LYS A 496 7.73 -41.94 23.08
CA LYS A 496 7.71 -42.01 24.54
C LYS A 496 6.63 -42.99 24.94
#